data_AF-A0A927KSQ9-F1
#
_entry.id   AF-A0A927KSQ9-F1
#
_cell.length_a   1.000
_cell.length_b   1.000
_cell.length_c   1.000
_cell.angle_alpha   90.00
_cell.angle_beta   90.00
_cell.angle_gamma   90.00
#
_symmetry.space_group_name_H-M   'P 1'
#
loop_
_entity.id
_entity.type
_entity.pdbx_description
1 polymer ?
#
loop_
_entity_poly.entity_id
_entity_poly.type
_entity_poly.pdbx_seq_one_letter_code
_entity_poly.pdbx_strand_id
1 'polypeptide(L)'
;MAASDENFELTAAQCARRVGISVRALRHYEQAGIIKPRRTDKNWRLYGAREVARLYEILTLKHLGLSLHEIRGILVGKTTDLAGLLGMQSETLQVQLERTQNSLATINTLRGKIAAGGDLSIEDLLKLTKEANMADISPDAVAWRRYEQARPRSEKKIDPWLYGQYAGNYVLDGLGYVITQKDGRLFTRMTGQPELEIFAEDVDRFFYKAVQAQLTFTRDHTGAVTGLVLHQNGYEQAAPRVQEVVVSELEKGLSERVKNRQPFENSEVLLRQLIEQHQRGEPDYEQMSPLLAQAASEQIDVIKADLARLGPLRDISFKGVSAEGWDVYDVRFEEGELEWRFTLAADGKFAGILIRPPL
;
A
#
# COMPACT_ATOMS: atom_id res chain seq x y z
N MET A 1 31.38 -19.96 40.89
CA MET A 1 32.03 -20.97 40.03
C MET A 1 31.09 -21.24 38.85
N ALA A 2 31.39 -20.65 37.69
CA ALA A 2 30.89 -21.05 36.37
C ALA A 2 31.76 -20.31 35.33
N ALA A 3 32.95 -20.85 35.10
CA ALA A 3 33.77 -20.51 33.94
C ALA A 3 33.30 -21.36 32.77
N SER A 4 32.95 -20.71 31.65
CA SER A 4 33.22 -21.11 30.25
C SER A 4 32.15 -20.54 29.32
N ASP A 5 32.39 -19.34 28.77
CA ASP A 5 31.94 -19.01 27.41
C ASP A 5 32.96 -18.03 26.80
N GLU A 6 34.23 -18.44 26.84
CA GLU A 6 35.34 -17.76 26.17
C GLU A 6 35.21 -17.93 24.64
N ASN A 7 35.06 -16.82 23.93
CA ASN A 7 35.44 -16.64 22.53
C ASN A 7 34.89 -17.65 21.49
N PHE A 8 33.59 -17.98 21.52
CA PHE A 8 33.00 -18.58 20.32
C PHE A 8 32.81 -17.50 19.25
N GLU A 9 33.35 -17.74 18.05
CA GLU A 9 33.15 -16.88 16.89
C GLU A 9 32.39 -17.65 15.82
N LEU A 10 31.18 -17.20 15.54
CA LEU A 10 30.32 -17.81 14.55
C LEU A 10 30.60 -17.21 13.19
N THR A 11 30.69 -18.05 12.16
CA THR A 11 30.55 -17.59 10.78
C THR A 11 29.15 -17.00 10.57
N ALA A 12 28.97 -16.20 9.52
CA ALA A 12 27.67 -15.62 9.20
C ALA A 12 26.55 -16.67 9.10
N ALA A 13 26.83 -17.87 8.55
CA ALA A 13 25.84 -18.94 8.43
C ALA A 13 25.47 -19.56 9.79
N GLN A 14 26.44 -19.75 10.67
CA GLN A 14 26.21 -20.28 12.02
C GLN A 14 25.48 -19.25 12.89
N CYS A 15 25.86 -17.98 12.81
CA CYS A 15 25.20 -16.88 13.52
C CYS A 15 23.75 -16.72 13.08
N ALA A 16 23.51 -16.68 11.78
CA ALA A 16 22.17 -16.62 11.19
C ALA A 16 21.27 -17.76 11.70
N ARG A 17 21.79 -18.99 11.68
CA ARG A 17 21.07 -20.18 12.18
C ARG A 17 20.78 -20.10 13.67
N ARG A 18 21.74 -19.66 14.49
CA ARG A 18 21.59 -19.56 15.95
C ARG A 18 20.56 -18.51 16.35
N VAL A 19 20.55 -17.39 15.65
CA VAL A 19 19.67 -16.24 15.93
C VAL A 19 18.30 -16.40 15.25
N GLY A 20 18.14 -17.33 14.31
CA GLY A 20 16.88 -17.58 13.61
C GLY A 20 16.60 -16.60 12.46
N ILE A 21 17.65 -16.06 11.83
CA ILE A 21 17.55 -15.10 10.72
C ILE A 21 18.30 -15.58 9.48
N SER A 22 18.11 -14.91 8.35
CA SER A 22 18.89 -15.21 7.15
C SER A 22 20.28 -14.55 7.19
N VAL A 23 21.26 -15.15 6.49
CA VAL A 23 22.58 -14.53 6.27
C VAL A 23 22.44 -13.19 5.54
N ARG A 24 21.39 -13.02 4.73
CA ARG A 24 21.07 -11.75 4.06
C ARG A 24 20.65 -10.68 5.06
N ALA A 25 19.86 -11.03 6.08
CA ALA A 25 19.46 -10.11 7.15
C ALA A 25 20.69 -9.61 7.93
N LEU A 26 21.63 -10.49 8.25
CA LEU A 26 22.91 -10.10 8.88
C LEU A 26 23.68 -9.05 8.05
N ARG A 27 23.76 -9.23 6.72
CA ARG A 27 24.41 -8.27 5.82
C ARG A 27 23.66 -6.95 5.77
N HIS A 28 22.33 -7.01 5.78
CA HIS A 28 21.49 -5.82 5.78
C HIS A 28 21.66 -4.99 7.06
N TYR A 29 21.73 -5.63 8.22
CA TYR A 29 22.01 -4.97 9.49
C TYR A 29 23.43 -4.38 9.54
N GLU A 30 24.41 -5.05 8.95
CA GLU A 30 25.77 -4.50 8.82
C GLU A 30 25.78 -3.26 7.91
N GLN A 31 25.08 -3.30 6.77
CA GLN A 31 24.93 -2.17 5.86
C GLN A 31 24.21 -0.98 6.52
N ALA A 32 23.20 -1.25 7.34
CA ALA A 32 22.51 -0.23 8.14
C ALA A 32 23.38 0.32 9.29
N GLY A 33 24.55 -0.26 9.54
CA GLY A 33 25.50 0.19 10.56
C GLY A 33 25.08 -0.10 11.99
N ILE A 34 24.06 -0.94 12.20
CA ILE A 34 23.54 -1.32 13.52
C ILE A 34 24.26 -2.52 14.13
N ILE A 35 25.02 -3.25 13.31
CA ILE A 35 25.96 -4.27 13.75
C ILE A 35 27.27 -4.14 12.97
N LYS A 36 28.41 -4.43 13.61
CA LYS A 36 29.73 -4.38 12.98
C LYS A 36 30.49 -5.65 13.32
N PRO A 37 30.38 -6.72 12.51
CA PRO A 37 31.06 -7.98 12.80
C PRO A 37 32.58 -7.83 12.65
N ARG A 38 33.33 -8.57 13.47
CA ARG A 38 34.77 -8.73 13.29
C ARG A 38 35.03 -9.48 11.99
N ARG A 39 36.25 -9.33 11.45
CA ARG A 39 36.68 -10.04 10.25
C ARG A 39 37.96 -10.81 10.49
N THR A 40 38.09 -11.96 9.84
CA THR A 40 39.37 -12.70 9.74
C THR A 40 40.33 -12.00 8.78
N ASP A 41 41.59 -12.41 8.76
CA ASP A 41 42.60 -11.95 7.78
C ASP A 41 42.19 -12.26 6.33
N LYS A 42 41.37 -13.30 6.13
CA LYS A 42 40.76 -13.66 4.84
C LYS A 42 39.44 -12.91 4.56
N ASN A 43 39.15 -11.87 5.35
CA ASN A 43 37.99 -10.98 5.22
C ASN A 43 36.62 -11.65 5.45
N TRP A 44 36.57 -12.78 6.16
CA TRP A 44 35.30 -13.44 6.54
C TRP A 44 34.72 -12.85 7.82
N ARG A 45 33.40 -12.67 7.85
CA ARG A 45 32.65 -12.12 8.99
C ARG A 45 32.57 -13.12 10.14
N LEU A 46 32.84 -12.64 11.34
CA LEU A 46 32.78 -13.36 12.59
C LEU A 46 31.87 -12.63 13.57
N TYR A 47 31.03 -13.40 14.24
CA TYR A 47 30.04 -12.92 15.19
C TYR A 47 30.30 -13.60 16.54
N GLY A 48 30.74 -12.82 17.52
CA GLY A 48 30.93 -13.28 18.89
C GLY A 48 29.71 -13.00 19.75
N ALA A 49 29.87 -13.20 21.06
CA ALA A 49 28.80 -12.99 22.04
C ALA A 49 28.19 -11.58 21.99
N ARG A 50 29.02 -10.55 21.75
CA ARG A 50 28.58 -9.15 21.65
C ARG A 50 27.67 -8.91 20.44
N GLU A 51 28.07 -9.42 19.28
CA GLU A 51 27.27 -9.30 18.07
C GLU A 51 25.95 -10.08 18.19
N VAL A 52 25.98 -11.26 18.81
CA VAL A 52 24.77 -12.05 19.06
C VAL A 52 23.81 -11.33 20.01
N ALA A 53 24.31 -10.73 21.10
CA ALA A 53 23.49 -9.93 22.00
C ALA A 53 22.85 -8.72 21.28
N ARG A 54 23.64 -8.00 20.47
CA ARG A 54 23.17 -6.89 19.65
C ARG A 54 22.09 -7.33 18.65
N LEU A 55 22.20 -8.53 18.08
CA LEU A 55 21.17 -9.06 17.18
C LEU A 55 19.86 -9.36 17.91
N TYR A 56 19.90 -9.89 19.13
CA TYR A 56 18.69 -10.07 19.93
C TYR A 56 18.03 -8.73 20.29
N GLU A 57 18.80 -7.70 20.61
CA GLU A 57 18.27 -6.33 20.81
C GLU A 57 17.57 -5.80 19.55
N ILE A 58 18.23 -5.91 18.39
CA ILE A 58 17.65 -5.52 17.09
C ILE A 58 16.35 -6.28 16.84
N LEU A 59 16.34 -7.59 17.08
CA LEU A 59 15.16 -8.42 16.86
C LEU A 59 14.01 -8.06 17.80
N THR A 60 14.29 -7.81 19.08
CA THR A 60 13.27 -7.39 20.05
C THR A 60 12.65 -6.08 19.60
N LEU A 61 13.46 -5.08 19.25
CA LEU A 61 12.94 -3.80 18.75
C LEU A 61 12.19 -3.95 17.42
N LYS A 62 12.64 -4.84 16.54
CA LYS A 62 11.90 -5.14 15.31
C LYS A 62 10.56 -5.83 15.57
N HIS A 63 10.48 -6.71 16.57
CA HIS A 63 9.20 -7.33 16.99
C HIS A 63 8.25 -6.32 17.63
N LEU A 64 8.81 -5.26 18.22
CA LEU A 64 8.05 -4.13 18.76
C LEU A 64 7.63 -3.13 17.67
N GLY A 65 7.84 -3.44 16.38
CA GLY A 65 7.38 -2.61 15.26
C GLY A 65 8.29 -1.43 14.90
N LEU A 66 9.52 -1.38 15.42
CA LEU A 66 10.45 -0.30 15.09
C LEU A 66 11.12 -0.54 13.74
N SER A 67 11.29 0.53 12.98
CA SER A 67 12.07 0.55 11.74
C SER A 67 13.57 0.43 12.03
N LEU A 68 14.36 0.00 11.03
CA LEU A 68 15.82 -0.09 11.19
C LEU A 68 16.47 1.29 11.41
N HIS A 69 15.83 2.37 10.97
CA HIS A 69 16.28 3.73 11.21
C HIS A 69 16.14 4.12 12.69
N GLU A 70 14.99 3.84 13.30
CA GLU A 70 14.73 4.10 14.72
C GLU A 70 15.60 3.20 15.61
N ILE A 71 15.71 1.92 15.26
CA ILE A 71 16.60 0.96 15.92
C ILE A 71 18.04 1.49 15.90
N ARG A 72 18.51 2.02 14.77
CA ARG A 72 19.83 2.65 14.70
C ARG A 72 19.94 3.86 15.62
N GLY A 73 18.92 4.72 15.69
CA GLY A 73 18.88 5.87 16.58
C GLY A 73 19.06 5.47 18.05
N ILE A 74 18.30 4.47 18.50
CA ILE A 74 18.34 3.91 19.87
C ILE A 74 19.70 3.29 20.16
N LEU A 75 20.19 2.43 19.25
CA LEU A 75 21.37 1.60 19.47
C LEU A 75 22.71 2.35 19.35
N VAL A 76 22.72 3.53 18.71
CA VAL A 76 23.89 4.40 18.57
C VAL A 76 23.95 5.47 19.67
N GLY A 77 23.02 5.46 20.63
CA GLY A 77 23.06 6.35 21.80
C GLY A 77 22.69 7.80 21.49
N LYS A 78 21.93 8.05 20.41
CA LYS A 78 21.15 9.28 20.35
C LYS A 78 20.07 9.18 21.43
N THR A 79 19.77 10.29 22.09
CA THR A 79 18.70 10.45 23.09
C THR A 79 17.32 10.25 22.45
N THR A 80 17.09 9.08 21.87
CA THR A 80 15.79 8.66 21.38
C THR A 80 15.05 8.14 22.61
N ASP A 81 13.95 8.80 22.94
CA ASP A 81 13.09 8.41 24.05
C ASP A 81 12.43 7.07 23.73
N LEU A 82 13.10 5.99 24.12
CA LEU A 82 12.59 4.62 23.96
C LEU A 82 11.25 4.46 24.69
N ALA A 83 11.05 5.16 25.82
CA ALA A 83 9.77 5.11 26.52
C ALA A 83 8.66 5.78 25.70
N GLY A 84 8.94 6.93 25.09
CA GLY A 84 8.04 7.61 24.16
C GLY A 84 7.73 6.80 22.90
N LEU A 85 8.73 6.16 22.28
CA LEU A 85 8.52 5.27 21.13
C LEU A 85 7.66 4.05 21.49
N LEU A 86 7.92 3.41 22.63
CA LEU A 86 7.11 2.28 23.11
C LEU A 86 5.70 2.74 23.51
N GLY A 87 5.55 3.96 24.03
CA GLY A 87 4.25 4.57 24.30
C GLY A 87 3.43 4.75 23.02
N MET A 88 4.00 5.38 21.99
CA MET A 88 3.34 5.56 20.69
C MET A 88 2.99 4.22 20.01
N GLN A 89 3.87 3.22 20.11
CA GLN A 89 3.58 1.88 19.61
C GLN A 89 2.44 1.22 20.40
N SER A 90 2.44 1.35 21.73
CA SER A 90 1.36 0.83 22.58
C SER A 90 0.02 1.47 22.22
N GLU A 91 -0.01 2.78 22.00
CA GLU A 91 -1.20 3.51 21.55
C GLU A 91 -1.67 3.03 20.16
N THR A 92 -0.74 2.85 19.22
CA THR A 92 -1.04 2.31 17.89
C THR A 92 -1.65 0.91 17.98
N LEU A 93 -1.08 0.03 18.80
CA LEU A 93 -1.59 -1.32 19.03
C LEU A 93 -2.95 -1.31 19.75
N GLN A 94 -3.18 -0.37 20.66
CA GLN A 94 -4.49 -0.19 21.31
C GLN A 94 -5.57 0.25 20.31
N VAL A 95 -5.24 1.18 19.42
CA VAL A 95 -6.14 1.61 18.32
C VAL A 95 -6.43 0.44 17.38
N GLN A 96 -5.42 -0.38 17.04
CA GLN A 96 -5.63 -1.60 16.26
C GLN A 96 -6.52 -2.62 16.98
N LEU A 97 -6.33 -2.79 18.30
CA LEU A 97 -7.13 -3.68 19.12
C LEU A 97 -8.60 -3.24 19.15
N GLU A 98 -8.87 -1.95 19.37
CA GLU A 98 -10.22 -1.39 19.38
C GLU A 98 -10.90 -1.55 18.02
N ARG A 99 -10.20 -1.26 16.93
CA ARG A 99 -10.70 -1.47 15.56
C ARG A 99 -11.04 -2.94 15.31
N THR A 100 -10.16 -3.84 15.71
CA THR A 100 -10.35 -5.30 15.56
C THR A 100 -11.55 -5.78 16.38
N GLN A 101 -11.71 -5.27 17.61
CA GLN A 101 -12.85 -5.58 18.47
C GLN A 101 -14.16 -5.09 17.85
N ASN A 102 -14.17 -3.89 17.29
CA ASN A 102 -15.34 -3.33 16.61
C ASN A 102 -15.72 -4.14 15.37
N SER A 103 -14.74 -4.50 14.52
CA SER A 103 -14.98 -5.38 13.37
C SER A 103 -15.50 -6.76 13.81
N LEU A 104 -14.92 -7.35 14.86
CA LEU A 104 -15.37 -8.63 15.39
C LEU A 104 -16.80 -8.54 15.93
N ALA A 105 -17.16 -7.44 16.59
CA ALA A 105 -18.51 -7.19 17.08
C ALA A 105 -19.51 -7.10 15.93
N THR A 106 -19.22 -6.32 14.88
CA THR A 106 -20.05 -6.23 13.67
C THR A 106 -20.23 -7.59 13.02
N ILE A 107 -19.14 -8.34 12.80
CA ILE A 107 -19.20 -9.69 12.22
C ILE A 107 -20.12 -10.60 13.05
N ASN A 108 -19.98 -10.58 14.38
CA ASN A 108 -20.82 -11.39 15.26
C ASN A 108 -22.29 -10.98 15.23
N THR A 109 -22.60 -9.69 15.15
CA THR A 109 -23.97 -9.19 14.98
C THR A 109 -24.58 -9.69 13.68
N LEU A 110 -23.85 -9.61 12.56
CA LEU A 110 -24.33 -10.07 11.25
C LEU A 110 -24.50 -11.58 11.20
N ARG A 111 -23.57 -12.33 11.80
CA ARG A 111 -23.72 -13.78 11.99
C ARG A 111 -24.98 -14.13 12.78
N GLY A 112 -25.31 -13.35 13.81
CA GLY A 112 -26.54 -13.49 14.58
C GLY A 112 -27.80 -13.26 13.74
N LYS A 113 -27.83 -12.22 12.90
CA LYS A 113 -28.94 -11.94 11.97
C LYS A 113 -29.19 -13.10 11.00
N ILE A 114 -28.12 -13.62 10.40
CA ILE A 114 -28.20 -14.76 9.47
C ILE A 114 -28.70 -16.01 10.20
N ALA A 115 -28.18 -16.29 11.40
CA ALA A 115 -28.63 -17.43 12.20
C ALA A 115 -30.11 -17.34 12.63
N ALA A 116 -30.66 -16.13 12.74
CA ALA A 116 -32.07 -15.88 13.01
C ALA A 116 -32.96 -15.95 11.74
N GLY A 117 -32.40 -16.28 10.58
CA GLY A 117 -33.13 -16.41 9.31
C GLY A 117 -33.37 -15.09 8.58
N GLY A 118 -32.68 -14.00 8.95
CA GLY A 118 -32.77 -12.71 8.27
C GLY A 118 -31.76 -12.56 7.12
N ASP A 119 -32.14 -11.80 6.10
CA ASP A 119 -31.26 -11.42 4.99
C ASP A 119 -30.33 -10.25 5.37
N LEU A 120 -29.15 -10.20 4.76
CA LEU A 120 -28.23 -9.07 4.90
C LEU A 120 -28.68 -7.90 4.01
N SER A 121 -28.75 -6.70 4.57
CA SER A 121 -29.04 -5.49 3.79
C SER A 121 -27.79 -4.99 3.04
N ILE A 122 -27.97 -4.12 2.05
CA ILE A 122 -26.85 -3.42 1.39
C ILE A 122 -26.02 -2.63 2.39
N GLU A 123 -26.64 -2.06 3.43
CA GLU A 123 -25.94 -1.34 4.50
C GLU A 123 -25.08 -2.28 5.37
N ASP A 124 -25.57 -3.49 5.65
CA ASP A 124 -24.81 -4.54 6.34
C ASP A 124 -23.60 -4.98 5.48
N LEU A 125 -23.76 -5.07 4.15
CA LEU A 125 -22.69 -5.38 3.21
C LEU A 125 -21.66 -4.24 3.11
N LEU A 126 -22.11 -2.98 3.08
CA LEU A 126 -21.24 -1.80 3.08
C LEU A 126 -20.38 -1.73 4.34
N LYS A 127 -20.98 -2.07 5.49
CA LYS A 127 -20.28 -2.14 6.78
C LYS A 127 -19.19 -3.22 6.77
N LEU A 128 -19.47 -4.38 6.17
CA LEU A 128 -18.47 -5.44 5.96
C LEU A 128 -17.34 -5.01 5.04
N THR A 129 -17.61 -4.33 3.93
CA THR A 129 -16.56 -3.85 3.02
C THR A 129 -15.68 -2.78 3.67
N LYS A 130 -16.27 -1.90 4.50
CA LYS A 130 -15.51 -0.87 5.23
C LYS A 130 -14.58 -1.49 6.28
N GLU A 131 -15.01 -2.57 6.93
CA GLU A 131 -14.21 -3.30 7.92
C GLU A 131 -13.20 -4.27 7.29
N ALA A 132 -13.52 -4.88 6.14
CA ALA A 132 -12.66 -5.81 5.41
C ALA A 132 -11.51 -5.10 4.66
N ASN A 133 -11.71 -3.85 4.23
CA ASN A 133 -10.67 -3.03 3.60
C ASN A 133 -9.66 -2.44 4.59
N MET A 134 -9.81 -2.71 5.90
CA MET A 134 -8.82 -2.38 6.93
C MET A 134 -7.76 -3.49 7.04
N ALA A 135 -7.19 -3.93 5.91
CA ALA A 135 -5.92 -4.66 5.94
C ALA A 135 -4.90 -3.77 6.68
N ASP A 136 -4.06 -4.35 7.54
CA ASP A 136 -3.11 -3.57 8.35
C ASP A 136 -2.31 -2.58 7.48
N ILE A 137 -2.68 -1.30 7.54
CA ILE A 137 -2.05 -0.20 6.78
C ILE A 137 -0.93 0.46 7.61
N SER A 138 -0.50 -0.16 8.72
CA SER A 138 0.64 0.35 9.45
C SER A 138 1.87 0.45 8.54
N PRO A 139 2.75 1.44 8.77
CA PRO A 139 3.98 1.59 7.99
C PRO A 139 4.80 0.29 7.90
N ASP A 140 4.85 -0.49 8.98
CA ASP A 140 5.59 -1.75 9.04
C ASP A 140 4.92 -2.87 8.23
N ALA A 141 3.59 -2.99 8.27
CA ALA A 141 2.86 -3.93 7.43
C ALA A 141 2.98 -3.58 5.94
N VAL A 142 2.87 -2.29 5.60
CA VAL A 142 3.08 -1.80 4.22
C VAL A 142 4.52 -2.03 3.78
N ALA A 143 5.52 -1.76 4.62
CA ALA A 143 6.93 -2.03 4.31
C ALA A 143 7.20 -3.53 4.11
N TRP A 144 6.58 -4.39 4.93
CA TRP A 144 6.66 -5.84 4.73
C TRP A 144 6.00 -6.29 3.42
N ARG A 145 4.79 -5.78 3.10
CA ARG A 145 4.14 -6.07 1.83
C ARG A 145 4.96 -5.55 0.65
N ARG A 146 5.53 -4.34 0.71
CA ARG A 146 6.47 -3.82 -0.32
C ARG A 146 7.64 -4.78 -0.53
N TYR A 147 8.22 -5.29 0.56
CA TYR A 147 9.30 -6.27 0.48
C TYR A 147 8.85 -7.59 -0.17
N GLU A 148 7.67 -8.12 0.19
CA GLU A 148 7.11 -9.34 -0.41
C GLU A 148 6.81 -9.13 -1.90
N GLN A 149 6.13 -8.04 -2.25
CA GLN A 149 5.71 -7.69 -3.61
C GLN A 149 6.91 -7.44 -4.54
N ALA A 150 8.04 -6.95 -4.01
CA ALA A 150 9.28 -6.76 -4.75
C ALA A 150 10.09 -8.05 -4.98
N ARG A 151 9.66 -9.20 -4.43
CA ARG A 151 10.37 -10.46 -4.65
C ARG A 151 10.28 -10.88 -6.12
N PRO A 152 11.35 -11.49 -6.67
CA PRO A 152 11.30 -12.07 -8.00
C PRO A 152 10.16 -13.10 -8.10
N ARG A 153 9.32 -12.94 -9.13
CA ARG A 153 8.23 -13.86 -9.45
C ARG A 153 8.66 -14.78 -10.58
N SER A 154 8.11 -15.98 -10.60
CA SER A 154 8.38 -16.98 -11.64
C SER A 154 7.07 -17.50 -12.18
N GLU A 155 6.97 -17.52 -13.49
CA GLU A 155 5.80 -18.05 -14.19
C GLU A 155 5.70 -19.57 -14.01
N LYS A 156 4.51 -20.03 -13.66
CA LYS A 156 4.15 -21.45 -13.60
C LYS A 156 3.04 -21.73 -14.59
N LYS A 157 3.08 -22.92 -15.19
CA LYS A 157 1.97 -23.41 -16.00
C LYS A 157 0.84 -23.86 -15.08
N ILE A 158 -0.36 -23.36 -15.32
CA ILE A 158 -1.61 -23.84 -14.71
C ILE A 158 -2.51 -24.44 -15.79
N ASP A 159 -3.58 -25.10 -15.38
CA ASP A 159 -4.56 -25.67 -16.32
C ASP A 159 -5.15 -24.56 -17.23
N PRO A 160 -4.99 -24.64 -18.56
CA PRO A 160 -5.50 -23.63 -19.49
C PRO A 160 -7.01 -23.39 -19.39
N TRP A 161 -7.79 -24.38 -18.93
CA TRP A 161 -9.24 -24.22 -18.75
C TRP A 161 -9.58 -23.18 -17.68
N LEU A 162 -8.70 -22.95 -16.68
CA LEU A 162 -8.93 -21.96 -15.63
C LEU A 162 -8.92 -20.52 -16.17
N TYR A 163 -8.21 -20.24 -17.27
CA TYR A 163 -8.09 -18.88 -17.81
C TYR A 163 -9.44 -18.26 -18.19
N GLY A 164 -10.37 -19.06 -18.71
CA GLY A 164 -11.71 -18.59 -19.05
C GLY A 164 -12.53 -18.14 -17.83
N GLN A 165 -12.20 -18.63 -16.63
CA GLN A 165 -12.93 -18.26 -15.41
C GLN A 165 -12.54 -16.88 -14.89
N TYR A 166 -11.28 -16.49 -15.12
CA TYR A 166 -10.73 -15.18 -14.72
C TYR A 166 -11.13 -14.06 -15.67
N ALA A 167 -11.30 -14.38 -16.96
CA ALA A 167 -11.74 -13.42 -17.97
C ALA A 167 -13.10 -12.81 -17.59
N GLY A 168 -13.19 -11.48 -17.61
CA GLY A 168 -14.37 -10.76 -17.15
C GLY A 168 -14.10 -9.32 -16.80
N ASN A 169 -15.12 -8.70 -16.21
CA ASN A 169 -15.14 -7.28 -15.89
C ASN A 169 -15.08 -7.10 -14.37
N TYR A 170 -14.21 -6.21 -13.93
CA TYR A 170 -13.99 -5.87 -12.53
C TYR A 170 -14.00 -4.35 -12.38
N VAL A 171 -14.23 -3.85 -11.16
CA VAL A 171 -14.15 -2.41 -10.87
C VAL A 171 -13.09 -2.17 -9.82
N LEU A 172 -12.15 -1.28 -10.09
CA LEU A 172 -11.11 -0.87 -9.17
C LEU A 172 -11.13 0.66 -9.06
N ASP A 173 -11.37 1.20 -7.86
CA ASP A 173 -11.47 2.64 -7.59
C ASP A 173 -12.39 3.42 -8.55
N GLY A 174 -13.51 2.81 -8.95
CA GLY A 174 -14.46 3.42 -9.88
C GLY A 174 -14.05 3.39 -11.35
N LEU A 175 -12.94 2.73 -11.68
CA LEU A 175 -12.51 2.47 -13.06
C LEU A 175 -12.79 1.02 -13.45
N GLY A 176 -13.03 0.81 -14.74
CA GLY A 176 -13.12 -0.51 -15.32
C GLY A 176 -11.77 -1.22 -15.32
N TYR A 177 -11.78 -2.48 -14.92
CA TYR A 177 -10.62 -3.35 -14.93
C TYR A 177 -10.99 -4.64 -15.64
N VAL A 178 -10.57 -4.78 -16.90
CA VAL A 178 -11.01 -5.88 -17.77
C VAL A 178 -9.92 -6.91 -17.88
N ILE A 179 -10.27 -8.18 -17.65
CA ILE A 179 -9.41 -9.34 -17.90
C ILE A 179 -9.86 -10.00 -19.19
N THR A 180 -8.96 -10.12 -20.18
CA THR A 180 -9.23 -10.81 -21.45
C THR A 180 -8.33 -12.02 -21.62
N GLN A 181 -8.85 -13.05 -22.27
CA GLN A 181 -8.08 -14.24 -22.67
C GLN A 181 -7.85 -14.20 -24.18
N LYS A 182 -6.58 -14.31 -24.60
CA LYS A 182 -6.18 -14.38 -26.02
C LYS A 182 -5.08 -15.42 -26.17
N ASP A 183 -5.24 -16.38 -27.08
CA ASP A 183 -4.23 -17.41 -27.39
C ASP A 183 -3.67 -18.15 -26.16
N GLY A 184 -4.54 -18.46 -25.18
CA GLY A 184 -4.12 -19.12 -23.94
C GLY A 184 -3.31 -18.25 -22.98
N ARG A 185 -3.37 -16.92 -23.13
CA ARG A 185 -2.72 -15.93 -22.26
C ARG A 185 -3.78 -15.00 -21.68
N LEU A 186 -3.47 -14.41 -20.54
CA LEU A 186 -4.35 -13.44 -19.88
C LEU A 186 -3.76 -12.04 -19.95
N PHE A 187 -4.63 -11.09 -20.25
CA PHE A 187 -4.32 -9.70 -20.34
C PHE A 187 -5.26 -8.90 -19.46
N THR A 188 -4.75 -7.79 -18.93
CA THR A 188 -5.49 -6.87 -18.09
C THR A 188 -5.47 -5.50 -18.72
N ARG A 189 -6.59 -4.81 -18.69
CA ARG A 189 -6.70 -3.43 -19.14
C ARG A 189 -7.50 -2.65 -18.12
N MET A 190 -6.86 -1.68 -17.48
CA MET A 190 -7.58 -0.67 -16.72
C MET A 190 -8.04 0.44 -17.68
N THR A 191 -9.20 1.04 -17.42
CA THR A 191 -9.73 2.12 -18.25
C THR A 191 -8.69 3.24 -18.43
N GLY A 192 -8.49 3.69 -19.67
CA GLY A 192 -7.51 4.71 -20.03
C GLY A 192 -6.05 4.22 -20.11
N GLN A 193 -5.76 2.98 -19.72
CA GLN A 193 -4.40 2.42 -19.73
C GLN A 193 -4.21 1.37 -20.84
N PRO A 194 -2.95 1.15 -21.29
CA PRO A 194 -2.66 0.08 -22.24
C PRO A 194 -2.96 -1.29 -21.63
N GLU A 195 -3.24 -2.25 -22.51
CA GLU A 195 -3.38 -3.64 -22.13
C GLU A 195 -2.00 -4.23 -21.74
N LEU A 196 -1.96 -4.96 -20.62
CA LEU A 196 -0.75 -5.59 -20.08
C LEU A 196 -1.00 -7.07 -19.86
N GLU A 197 -0.02 -7.91 -20.20
CA GLU A 197 -0.08 -9.34 -19.92
C GLU A 197 0.19 -9.65 -18.44
N ILE A 198 -0.55 -10.63 -17.91
CA ILE A 198 -0.32 -11.24 -16.61
C ILE A 198 0.07 -12.70 -16.75
N PHE A 199 0.96 -13.14 -15.87
CA PHE A 199 1.55 -14.47 -15.87
C PHE A 199 1.17 -15.20 -14.59
N ALA A 200 0.81 -16.47 -14.68
CA ALA A 200 0.44 -17.25 -13.50
C ALA A 200 1.68 -17.52 -12.62
N GLU A 201 1.59 -17.21 -11.34
CA GLU A 201 2.53 -17.67 -10.30
C GLU A 201 1.99 -18.94 -9.62
N ASP A 202 0.67 -19.06 -9.52
CA ASP A 202 -0.04 -20.22 -9.00
C ASP A 202 -1.51 -20.19 -9.47
N VAL A 203 -2.31 -21.17 -9.09
CA VAL A 203 -3.78 -21.08 -9.24
C VAL A 203 -4.28 -19.83 -8.51
N ASP A 204 -5.10 -19.04 -9.21
CA ASP A 204 -5.66 -17.76 -8.75
C ASP A 204 -4.63 -16.64 -8.46
N ARG A 205 -3.33 -16.88 -8.64
CA ARG A 205 -2.27 -15.90 -8.36
C ARG A 205 -1.48 -15.57 -9.60
N PHE A 206 -1.45 -14.30 -9.95
CA PHE A 206 -0.84 -13.80 -11.17
C PHE A 206 0.07 -12.59 -10.87
N PHE A 207 0.99 -12.31 -11.78
CA PHE A 207 1.88 -11.16 -11.68
C PHE A 207 2.16 -10.52 -13.03
N TYR A 208 2.60 -9.27 -13.00
CA TYR A 208 3.06 -8.53 -14.16
C TYR A 208 4.56 -8.68 -14.34
N LYS A 209 5.01 -8.83 -15.59
CA LYS A 209 6.44 -8.63 -15.95
C LYS A 209 6.77 -7.17 -16.25
N ALA A 210 5.78 -6.39 -16.70
CA ALA A 210 5.97 -4.99 -17.12
C ALA A 210 5.96 -3.99 -15.95
N VAL A 211 5.25 -4.32 -14.87
CA VAL A 211 5.12 -3.48 -13.67
C VAL A 211 5.30 -4.32 -12.41
N GLN A 212 5.72 -3.71 -11.30
CA GLN A 212 5.82 -4.41 -10.02
C GLN A 212 4.45 -4.50 -9.34
N ALA A 213 3.60 -5.39 -9.84
CA ALA A 213 2.29 -5.66 -9.26
C ALA A 213 1.92 -7.15 -9.36
N GLN A 214 0.99 -7.58 -8.53
CA GLN A 214 0.42 -8.94 -8.53
C GLN A 214 -1.10 -8.88 -8.42
N LEU A 215 -1.76 -9.97 -8.83
CA LEU A 215 -3.20 -10.17 -8.72
C LEU A 215 -3.49 -11.47 -7.99
N THR A 216 -4.47 -11.44 -7.09
CA THR A 216 -5.06 -12.65 -6.51
C THR A 216 -6.55 -12.66 -6.81
N PHE A 217 -7.02 -13.64 -7.56
CA PHE A 217 -8.45 -13.83 -7.80
C PHE A 217 -9.13 -14.40 -6.56
N THR A 218 -10.30 -13.88 -6.24
CA THR A 218 -11.13 -14.35 -5.14
C THR A 218 -12.28 -15.19 -5.67
N ARG A 219 -12.64 -16.23 -4.92
CA ARG A 219 -13.71 -17.16 -5.27
C ARG A 219 -14.72 -17.27 -4.15
N ASP A 220 -15.96 -17.59 -4.50
CA ASP A 220 -16.97 -18.01 -3.54
C ASP A 220 -16.84 -19.50 -3.18
N HIS A 221 -17.75 -19.96 -2.31
CA HIS A 221 -17.83 -21.36 -1.86
C HIS A 221 -18.18 -22.37 -2.97
N THR A 222 -18.72 -21.91 -4.11
CA THR A 222 -19.00 -22.75 -5.28
C THR A 222 -17.77 -22.87 -6.20
N GLY A 223 -16.73 -22.09 -5.91
CA GLY A 223 -15.53 -21.99 -6.73
C GLY A 223 -15.65 -20.97 -7.85
N ALA A 224 -16.72 -20.17 -7.95
CA ALA A 224 -16.84 -19.13 -8.96
C ALA A 224 -15.98 -17.91 -8.60
N VAL A 225 -15.29 -17.31 -9.58
CA VAL A 225 -14.49 -16.10 -9.38
C VAL A 225 -15.42 -14.90 -9.16
N THR A 226 -15.34 -14.29 -7.98
CA THR A 226 -16.18 -13.17 -7.53
C THR A 226 -15.45 -11.82 -7.54
N GLY A 227 -14.14 -11.83 -7.70
CA GLY A 227 -13.34 -10.61 -7.74
C GLY A 227 -11.86 -10.90 -7.90
N LEU A 228 -11.06 -9.86 -7.74
CA LEU A 228 -9.62 -9.94 -7.63
C LEU A 228 -9.11 -8.93 -6.60
N VAL A 229 -7.88 -9.10 -6.16
CA VAL A 229 -7.14 -8.15 -5.33
C VAL A 229 -5.88 -7.75 -6.08
N LEU A 230 -5.71 -6.44 -6.33
CA LEU A 230 -4.48 -5.86 -6.85
C LEU A 230 -3.50 -5.64 -5.70
N HIS A 231 -2.29 -6.17 -5.85
CA HIS A 231 -1.19 -6.04 -4.90
C HIS A 231 -0.12 -5.13 -5.52
N GLN A 232 0.02 -3.91 -5.01
CA GLN A 232 0.99 -2.97 -5.55
C GLN A 232 1.47 -1.97 -4.48
N ASN A 233 2.76 -1.66 -4.47
CA ASN A 233 3.38 -0.68 -3.58
C ASN A 233 3.14 -0.90 -2.08
N GLY A 234 2.94 -2.15 -1.67
CA GLY A 234 2.63 -2.56 -0.29
C GLY A 234 1.15 -2.52 0.07
N TYR A 235 0.30 -2.25 -0.90
CA TYR A 235 -1.13 -2.15 -0.74
C TYR A 235 -1.85 -3.29 -1.44
N GLU A 236 -3.07 -3.53 -0.99
CA GLU A 236 -3.99 -4.53 -1.50
C GLU A 236 -5.33 -3.83 -1.75
N GLN A 237 -5.79 -3.85 -3.00
CA GLN A 237 -7.04 -3.20 -3.39
C GLN A 237 -7.98 -4.23 -4.01
N ALA A 238 -9.15 -4.40 -3.39
CA ALA A 238 -10.16 -5.31 -3.90
C ALA A 238 -10.84 -4.70 -5.13
N ALA A 239 -10.98 -5.51 -6.18
CA ALA A 239 -11.75 -5.21 -7.36
C ALA A 239 -12.84 -6.28 -7.53
N PRO A 240 -14.09 -6.01 -7.10
CA PRO A 240 -15.20 -6.95 -7.28
C PRO A 240 -15.47 -7.19 -8.76
N ARG A 241 -15.86 -8.42 -9.10
CA ARG A 241 -16.34 -8.77 -10.44
C ARG A 241 -17.73 -8.17 -10.63
N VAL A 242 -17.96 -7.57 -11.80
CA VAL A 242 -19.21 -6.90 -12.15
C VAL A 242 -19.70 -7.36 -13.52
N GLN A 243 -20.94 -7.00 -13.85
CA GLN A 243 -21.47 -7.17 -15.21
C GLN A 243 -20.77 -6.21 -16.17
N GLU A 244 -20.67 -6.60 -17.45
CA GLU A 244 -20.04 -5.80 -18.50
C GLU A 244 -20.66 -4.40 -18.65
N VAL A 245 -21.98 -4.30 -18.45
CA VAL A 245 -22.71 -3.03 -18.51
C VAL A 245 -22.16 -1.99 -17.54
N VAL A 246 -21.75 -2.41 -16.33
CA VAL A 246 -21.20 -1.50 -15.31
C VAL A 246 -19.89 -0.88 -15.80
N VAL A 247 -18.97 -1.70 -16.32
CA VAL A 247 -17.70 -1.19 -16.87
C VAL A 247 -17.95 -0.33 -18.10
N SER A 248 -18.88 -0.72 -18.97
CA SER A 248 -19.23 0.03 -20.17
C SER A 248 -19.79 1.42 -19.85
N GLU A 249 -20.62 1.53 -18.81
CA GLU A 249 -21.15 2.80 -18.30
C GLU A 249 -20.06 3.68 -17.70
N LEU A 250 -19.13 3.10 -16.92
CA LEU A 250 -17.97 3.82 -16.38
C LEU A 250 -17.06 4.36 -17.50
N GLU A 251 -16.74 3.53 -18.50
CA GLU A 251 -15.92 3.92 -19.66
C GLU A 251 -16.60 5.00 -20.49
N LYS A 252 -17.92 4.89 -20.71
CA LYS A 252 -18.72 5.90 -21.41
C LYS A 252 -18.73 7.22 -20.64
N GLY A 253 -18.99 7.19 -19.33
CA GLY A 253 -19.02 8.38 -18.48
C GLY A 253 -17.66 9.10 -18.46
N LEU A 254 -16.57 8.33 -18.37
CA LEU A 254 -15.22 8.88 -18.49
C LEU A 254 -14.99 9.50 -19.87
N SER A 255 -15.33 8.79 -20.94
CA SER A 255 -15.16 9.29 -22.30
C SER A 255 -15.93 10.60 -22.53
N GLU A 256 -17.13 10.73 -21.96
CA GLU A 256 -17.92 11.97 -22.01
C GLU A 256 -17.25 13.09 -21.21
N ARG A 257 -16.74 12.83 -20.01
CA ARG A 257 -15.97 13.81 -19.22
C ARG A 257 -14.74 14.31 -19.94
N VAL A 258 -13.97 13.41 -20.55
CA VAL A 258 -12.77 13.75 -21.33
C VAL A 258 -13.15 14.59 -22.55
N LYS A 259 -14.13 14.13 -23.34
CA LYS A 259 -14.58 14.83 -24.55
C LYS A 259 -15.12 16.22 -24.25
N ASN A 260 -15.91 16.36 -23.19
CA ASN A 260 -16.56 17.61 -22.82
C ASN A 260 -15.69 18.51 -21.93
N ARG A 261 -14.48 18.05 -21.53
CA ARG A 261 -13.63 18.70 -20.53
C ARG A 261 -14.46 19.04 -19.29
N GLN A 262 -15.14 18.04 -18.75
CA GLN A 262 -16.05 18.21 -17.61
C GLN A 262 -15.36 17.72 -16.34
N PRO A 263 -14.99 18.62 -15.41
CA PRO A 263 -14.43 18.22 -14.12
C PRO A 263 -15.48 17.50 -13.27
N PHE A 264 -15.03 16.87 -12.19
CA PHE A 264 -15.92 16.48 -11.10
C PHE A 264 -16.71 17.69 -10.58
N GLU A 265 -17.89 17.42 -10.02
CA GLU A 265 -18.66 18.45 -9.35
C GLU A 265 -17.85 19.04 -8.17
N ASN A 266 -17.85 20.36 -8.03
CA ASN A 266 -17.09 21.08 -7.01
C ASN A 266 -15.56 20.88 -7.05
N SER A 267 -15.01 20.39 -8.16
CA SER A 267 -13.59 20.04 -8.29
C SER A 267 -12.62 21.20 -7.93
N GLU A 268 -12.90 22.44 -8.38
CA GLU A 268 -12.08 23.60 -8.00
C GLU A 268 -12.14 23.92 -6.50
N VAL A 269 -13.33 23.79 -5.89
CA VAL A 269 -13.53 24.03 -4.45
C VAL A 269 -12.76 23.00 -3.63
N LEU A 270 -12.85 21.72 -4.02
CA LEU A 270 -12.11 20.63 -3.41
C LEU A 270 -10.60 20.85 -3.52
N LEU A 271 -10.10 21.25 -4.70
CA LEU A 271 -8.68 21.54 -4.90
C LEU A 271 -8.20 22.71 -4.06
N ARG A 272 -8.98 23.80 -3.96
CA ARG A 272 -8.63 24.95 -3.13
C ARG A 272 -8.50 24.57 -1.65
N GLN A 273 -9.46 23.81 -1.13
CA GLN A 273 -9.42 23.29 0.25
C GLN A 273 -8.20 22.39 0.47
N LEU A 274 -7.93 21.48 -0.48
CA LEU A 274 -6.78 20.59 -0.45
C LEU A 274 -5.46 21.37 -0.37
N ILE A 275 -5.28 22.41 -1.20
CA ILE A 275 -4.08 23.26 -1.20
C ILE A 275 -3.94 23.98 0.15
N GLU A 276 -5.00 24.59 0.67
CA GLU A 276 -4.98 25.30 1.95
C GLU A 276 -4.61 24.37 3.12
N GLN A 277 -5.13 23.15 3.12
CA GLN A 277 -4.78 22.14 4.12
C GLN A 277 -3.30 21.74 4.03
N HIS A 278 -2.77 21.51 2.82
CA HIS A 278 -1.35 21.19 2.62
C HIS A 278 -0.42 22.35 2.99
N GLN A 279 -0.80 23.59 2.72
CA GLN A 279 -0.05 24.78 3.16
C GLN A 279 0.02 24.88 4.70
N ARG A 280 -1.04 24.50 5.41
CA ARG A 280 -1.04 24.40 6.88
C ARG A 280 -0.22 23.20 7.39
N GLY A 281 -0.05 22.17 6.57
CA GLY A 281 0.54 20.89 7.00
C GLY A 281 -0.47 19.98 7.69
N GLU A 282 -1.77 20.23 7.48
CA GLU A 282 -2.88 19.51 8.10
C GLU A 282 -3.88 19.04 7.02
N PRO A 283 -3.48 18.13 6.09
CA PRO A 283 -4.42 17.50 5.16
C PRO A 283 -5.56 16.78 5.89
N ASP A 284 -6.76 16.86 5.34
CA ASP A 284 -7.86 16.01 5.78
C ASP A 284 -7.68 14.59 5.21
N TYR A 285 -6.98 13.75 5.96
CA TYR A 285 -6.70 12.37 5.59
C TYR A 285 -7.97 11.51 5.51
N GLU A 286 -9.07 11.89 6.18
CA GLU A 286 -10.35 11.19 6.07
C GLU A 286 -11.02 11.44 4.72
N GLN A 287 -10.70 12.56 4.05
CA GLN A 287 -11.15 12.86 2.70
C GLN A 287 -10.33 12.14 1.61
N MET A 288 -9.34 11.33 1.99
CA MET A 288 -8.50 10.58 1.06
C MET A 288 -8.79 9.08 1.17
N SER A 289 -8.54 8.34 0.09
CA SER A 289 -8.43 6.88 0.16
C SER A 289 -7.32 6.51 1.16
N PRO A 290 -7.41 5.36 1.86
CA PRO A 290 -6.39 4.99 2.85
C PRO A 290 -4.96 4.99 2.30
N LEU A 291 -4.79 4.56 1.04
CA LEU A 291 -3.51 4.54 0.34
C LEU A 291 -2.97 5.95 0.11
N LEU A 292 -3.84 6.86 -0.35
CA LEU A 292 -3.47 8.24 -0.60
C LEU A 292 -3.20 9.00 0.71
N ALA A 293 -4.01 8.77 1.74
CA ALA A 293 -3.84 9.37 3.06
C ALA A 293 -2.45 9.07 3.64
N GLN A 294 -2.03 7.80 3.56
CA GLN A 294 -0.70 7.41 4.01
C GLN A 294 0.40 8.06 3.15
N ALA A 295 0.30 7.98 1.83
CA ALA A 295 1.28 8.57 0.93
C ALA A 295 1.43 10.10 1.11
N ALA A 296 0.32 10.80 1.37
CA ALA A 296 0.30 12.23 1.68
C ALA A 296 0.97 12.50 3.04
N SER A 297 0.68 11.68 4.06
CA SER A 297 1.29 11.81 5.39
C SER A 297 2.80 11.61 5.38
N GLU A 298 3.33 10.68 4.56
CA GLU A 298 4.77 10.44 4.40
C GLU A 298 5.51 11.60 3.73
N GLN A 299 4.80 12.43 2.94
CA GLN A 299 5.38 13.50 2.13
C GLN A 299 5.01 14.91 2.63
N ILE A 300 4.23 15.03 3.72
CA ILE A 300 3.61 16.30 4.11
C ILE A 300 4.63 17.41 4.38
N ASP A 301 5.76 17.09 5.03
CA ASP A 301 6.80 18.09 5.30
C ASP A 301 7.43 18.63 4.02
N VAL A 302 7.61 17.77 3.01
CA VAL A 302 8.17 18.15 1.71
C VAL A 302 7.18 19.01 0.95
N ILE A 303 5.92 18.56 0.83
CA ILE A 303 4.86 19.27 0.12
C ILE A 303 4.63 20.64 0.76
N LYS A 304 4.52 20.70 2.09
CA LYS A 304 4.34 21.95 2.85
C LYS A 304 5.50 22.92 2.60
N ALA A 305 6.75 22.44 2.66
CA ALA A 305 7.92 23.28 2.43
C ALA A 305 7.98 23.82 0.99
N ASP A 306 7.61 23.01 0.00
CA ASP A 306 7.57 23.43 -1.40
C ASP A 306 6.47 24.47 -1.64
N LEU A 307 5.28 24.27 -1.08
CA LEU A 307 4.18 25.24 -1.18
C LEU A 307 4.49 26.55 -0.43
N ALA A 308 5.19 26.49 0.70
CA ALA A 308 5.64 27.68 1.42
C ALA A 308 6.62 28.52 0.58
N ARG A 309 7.49 27.90 -0.23
CA ARG A 309 8.40 28.62 -1.13
C ARG A 309 7.67 29.31 -2.28
N LEU A 310 6.56 28.74 -2.74
CA LEU A 310 5.74 29.30 -3.82
C LEU A 310 4.85 30.46 -3.35
N GLY A 311 4.59 30.56 -2.04
CA GLY A 311 3.81 31.65 -1.46
C GLY A 311 2.29 31.47 -1.58
N PRO A 312 1.51 32.55 -1.38
CA PRO A 312 0.05 32.50 -1.41
C PRO A 312 -0.51 32.06 -2.77
N LEU A 313 -1.61 31.32 -2.72
CA LEU A 313 -2.37 30.95 -3.92
C LEU A 313 -2.94 32.21 -4.60
N ARG A 314 -2.72 32.34 -5.92
CA ARG A 314 -3.18 33.46 -6.74
C ARG A 314 -4.36 33.08 -7.64
N ASP A 315 -4.25 31.97 -8.35
CA ASP A 315 -5.23 31.54 -9.34
C ASP A 315 -5.29 30.00 -9.46
N ILE A 316 -6.48 29.48 -9.80
CA ILE A 316 -6.67 28.07 -10.15
C ILE A 316 -7.41 28.05 -11.49
N SER A 317 -6.82 27.39 -12.49
CA SER A 317 -7.36 27.33 -13.84
C SER A 317 -7.54 25.88 -14.30
N PHE A 318 -8.77 25.48 -14.61
CA PHE A 318 -9.06 24.14 -15.10
C PHE A 318 -8.54 23.92 -16.51
N LYS A 319 -7.77 22.85 -16.71
CA LYS A 319 -7.13 22.50 -17.99
C LYS A 319 -7.89 21.43 -18.75
N GLY A 320 -8.64 20.57 -18.08
CA GLY A 320 -9.34 19.47 -18.71
C GLY A 320 -9.27 18.20 -17.88
N VAL A 321 -9.73 17.11 -18.49
CA VAL A 321 -9.68 15.77 -17.92
C VAL A 321 -8.69 14.94 -18.73
N SER A 322 -7.76 14.25 -18.05
CA SER A 322 -6.81 13.35 -18.71
C SER A 322 -7.50 12.11 -19.27
N ALA A 323 -6.82 11.35 -20.14
CA ALA A 323 -7.37 10.11 -20.71
C ALA A 323 -7.72 9.06 -19.62
N GLU A 324 -7.03 9.14 -18.49
CA GLU A 324 -7.22 8.30 -17.30
C GLU A 324 -8.25 8.88 -16.31
N GLY A 325 -8.88 10.02 -16.62
CA GLY A 325 -9.97 10.59 -15.81
C GLY A 325 -9.58 11.57 -14.72
N TRP A 326 -8.33 12.02 -14.72
CA TRP A 326 -7.84 12.99 -13.75
C TRP A 326 -8.31 14.38 -14.14
N ASP A 327 -8.91 15.10 -13.21
CA ASP A 327 -9.08 16.54 -13.39
C ASP A 327 -7.71 17.21 -13.28
N VAL A 328 -7.39 18.06 -14.25
CA VAL A 328 -6.09 18.72 -14.37
C VAL A 328 -6.28 20.23 -14.21
N TYR A 329 -5.47 20.83 -13.35
CA TYR A 329 -5.49 22.26 -13.03
C TYR A 329 -4.09 22.85 -13.11
N ASP A 330 -3.98 24.03 -13.72
CA ASP A 330 -2.85 24.91 -13.50
C ASP A 330 -3.13 25.71 -12.22
N VAL A 331 -2.21 25.65 -11.26
CA VAL A 331 -2.33 26.32 -9.96
C VAL A 331 -1.20 27.32 -9.85
N ARG A 332 -1.55 28.61 -9.80
CA ARG A 332 -0.58 29.70 -9.72
C ARG A 332 -0.48 30.23 -8.31
N PHE A 333 0.74 30.35 -7.84
CA PHE A 333 1.12 30.99 -6.60
C PHE A 333 1.86 32.30 -6.89
N GLU A 334 2.30 33.00 -5.85
CA GLU A 334 3.03 34.26 -6.00
C GLU A 334 4.41 34.08 -6.67
N GLU A 335 5.14 33.01 -6.32
CA GLU A 335 6.52 32.76 -6.74
C GLU A 335 6.64 31.55 -7.69
N GLY A 336 5.56 31.16 -8.36
CA GLY A 336 5.59 30.10 -9.37
C GLY A 336 4.23 29.44 -9.63
N GLU A 337 4.25 28.37 -10.42
CA GLU A 337 3.05 27.59 -10.76
C GLU A 337 3.33 26.09 -10.74
N LEU A 338 2.29 25.32 -10.47
CA LEU A 338 2.29 23.86 -10.43
C LEU A 338 1.08 23.32 -11.19
N GLU A 339 1.25 22.16 -11.82
CA GLU A 339 0.12 21.39 -12.32
C GLU A 339 -0.35 20.42 -11.23
N TRP A 340 -1.63 20.54 -10.86
CA TRP A 340 -2.29 19.65 -9.93
C TRP A 340 -3.25 18.75 -10.67
N ARG A 341 -3.19 17.46 -10.37
CA ARG A 341 -4.13 16.47 -10.90
C ARG A 341 -4.73 15.69 -9.75
N PHE A 342 -6.01 15.40 -9.83
CA PHE A 342 -6.61 14.46 -8.91
C PHE A 342 -7.76 13.67 -9.52
N THR A 343 -8.14 12.59 -8.84
CA THR A 343 -9.35 11.82 -9.12
C THR A 343 -10.09 11.52 -7.83
N LEU A 344 -11.40 11.31 -7.94
CA LEU A 344 -12.27 10.96 -6.82
C LEU A 344 -12.75 9.51 -6.95
N ALA A 345 -12.84 8.83 -5.81
CA ALA A 345 -13.52 7.55 -5.70
C ALA A 345 -15.05 7.77 -5.72
N ALA A 346 -15.81 6.68 -5.82
CA ALA A 346 -17.27 6.72 -5.86
C ALA A 346 -17.92 7.31 -4.60
N ASP A 347 -17.22 7.29 -3.46
CA ASP A 347 -17.66 7.90 -2.20
C ASP A 347 -17.27 9.38 -2.07
N GLY A 348 -16.69 9.97 -3.12
CA GLY A 348 -16.28 11.37 -3.17
C GLY A 348 -14.93 11.67 -2.54
N LYS A 349 -14.23 10.67 -1.99
CA LYS A 349 -12.87 10.85 -1.46
C LYS A 349 -11.84 10.97 -2.57
N PHE A 350 -10.75 11.69 -2.33
CA PHE A 350 -9.60 11.69 -3.23
C PHE A 350 -9.02 10.27 -3.33
N ALA A 351 -9.06 9.68 -4.53
CA ALA A 351 -8.45 8.38 -4.79
C ALA A 351 -7.00 8.50 -5.27
N GLY A 352 -6.64 9.65 -5.86
CA GLY A 352 -5.27 9.98 -6.23
C GLY A 352 -5.05 11.48 -6.35
N ILE A 353 -3.85 11.94 -5.99
CA ILE A 353 -3.37 13.32 -6.18
C ILE A 353 -1.96 13.24 -6.79
N LEU A 354 -1.70 14.08 -7.80
CA LEU A 354 -0.38 14.27 -8.39
C LEU A 354 -0.07 15.77 -8.47
N ILE A 355 1.10 16.14 -7.96
CA ILE A 355 1.60 17.52 -7.98
C ILE A 355 2.92 17.49 -8.75
N ARG A 356 3.07 18.34 -9.76
CA ARG A 356 4.30 18.41 -10.55
C ARG A 356 4.52 19.82 -11.15
N PRO A 357 5.76 20.14 -11.56
CA PRO A 357 6.00 21.33 -12.36
C PRO A 357 5.18 21.30 -13.66
N PRO A 358 4.74 22.46 -14.18
CA PRO A 358 4.07 22.54 -15.47
C PRO A 358 4.99 22.07 -16.60
N LEU A 359 4.38 21.43 -17.61
CA LEU A 359 5.08 20.89 -18.79
C LEU A 359 5.45 21.96 -19.81
#